data_AF-A0A8S0FZT6-F1
#
_entry.id   AF-A0A8S0FZT6-F1
#
_cell.length_a   1.000
_cell.length_b   1.000
_cell.length_c   1.000
_cell.angle_alpha   90.00
_cell.angle_beta   90.00
_cell.angle_gamma   90.00
#
_symmetry.space_group_name_H-M   'P 1'
#
loop_
_entity.id
_entity.type
_entity.pdbx_description
1 polymer ?
#
loop_
_entity_poly.entity_id
_entity_poly.type
_entity_poly.pdbx_seq_one_letter_code
_entity_poly.pdbx_strand_id
1 'polypeptide(L)'
;MGGIWLLWWMGFHLSVATGTGFIALAGVAAEFGVVMLMYLRHAIEAEPSLNNPQTFSEQKLDEALYHGAVLRVRPKAMTVAVIIAGLLPILWGTGAGSEVMSRIAAPMIGGMITAPLLSLFIIPAAYKLMWLHRHRVRK
;
A
#
# COMPACT_ATOMS: atom_id res chain seq x y z
N MET A 1 7.10 -7.91 2.34
CA MET A 1 7.39 -8.31 3.73
C MET A 1 6.36 -9.30 4.28
N GLY A 2 5.09 -8.92 4.43
CA GLY A 2 4.11 -9.78 5.10
C GLY A 2 3.83 -11.13 4.43
N GLY A 3 3.92 -11.20 3.09
CA GLY A 3 3.77 -12.48 2.38
C GLY A 3 4.85 -13.50 2.76
N ILE A 4 6.10 -13.08 2.90
CA ILE A 4 7.22 -13.95 3.31
C ILE A 4 7.01 -14.42 4.76
N TRP A 5 6.62 -13.51 5.65
CA TRP A 5 6.31 -13.84 7.04
C TRP A 5 5.17 -14.86 7.17
N LEU A 6 4.12 -14.72 6.37
CA LEU A 6 3.00 -15.67 6.40
C LEU A 6 3.41 -17.04 5.84
N LEU A 7 4.23 -17.09 4.79
CA LEU A 7 4.79 -18.36 4.30
C LEU A 7 5.62 -19.06 5.37
N TRP A 8 6.48 -18.32 6.07
CA TRP A 8 7.28 -18.87 7.17
C TRP A 8 6.41 -19.40 8.31
N TRP A 9 5.40 -18.63 8.72
CA TRP A 9 4.46 -19.04 9.76
C TRP A 9 3.67 -20.31 9.39
N MET A 10 3.29 -20.45 8.11
CA MET A 10 2.57 -21.62 7.61
C MET A 10 3.47 -22.79 7.22
N GLY A 11 4.80 -22.65 7.32
CA GLY A 11 5.75 -23.67 6.90
C GLY A 11 5.75 -23.93 5.39
N PHE A 12 5.34 -22.96 4.57
CA PHE A 12 5.34 -23.10 3.11
C PHE A 12 6.71 -22.80 2.52
N HIS A 13 7.11 -23.62 1.54
CA HIS A 13 8.36 -23.45 0.80
C HIS A 13 8.20 -22.46 -0.36
N LEU A 14 9.31 -21.82 -0.73
CA LEU A 14 9.39 -21.03 -1.96
C LEU A 14 9.27 -21.96 -3.18
N SER A 15 8.34 -21.63 -4.06
CA SER A 15 7.98 -22.38 -5.26
C SER A 15 7.41 -21.44 -6.32
N VAL A 16 7.23 -21.96 -7.55
CA VAL A 16 6.58 -21.21 -8.64
C VAL A 16 5.18 -20.74 -8.23
N ALA A 17 4.42 -21.57 -7.51
CA ALA A 17 3.10 -21.21 -6.98
C ALA A 17 3.15 -19.97 -6.05
N THR A 18 4.06 -19.96 -5.07
CA THR A 18 4.26 -18.78 -4.22
C THR A 18 4.78 -17.58 -5.00
N GLY A 19 5.61 -17.80 -6.01
CA GLY A 19 6.11 -16.75 -6.92
C GLY A 19 4.99 -16.05 -7.66
N THR A 20 4.04 -16.81 -8.22
CA THR A 20 2.83 -16.27 -8.85
C THR A 20 2.02 -15.43 -7.87
N GLY A 21 1.86 -15.89 -6.63
CA GLY A 21 1.22 -15.11 -5.56
C GLY A 21 1.93 -13.79 -5.26
N PHE A 22 3.26 -13.76 -5.24
CA PHE A 22 4.04 -12.53 -5.07
C PHE A 22 3.92 -11.57 -6.26
N ILE A 23 3.85 -12.08 -7.49
CA ILE A 23 3.63 -11.25 -8.69
C ILE A 23 2.26 -10.59 -8.63
N ALA A 24 1.21 -11.35 -8.31
CA ALA A 24 -0.13 -10.81 -8.12
C ALA A 24 -0.16 -9.75 -7.01
N LEU A 25 0.49 -10.03 -5.87
CA LEU A 25 0.63 -9.07 -4.77
C LEU A 25 1.35 -7.79 -5.20
N ALA A 26 2.40 -7.89 -6.02
CA ALA A 26 3.16 -6.73 -6.49
C ALA A 26 2.27 -5.77 -7.30
N GLY A 27 1.39 -6.30 -8.15
CA GLY A 27 0.40 -5.50 -8.89
C GLY A 27 -0.54 -4.74 -7.96
N VAL A 28 -1.12 -5.43 -6.97
CA VAL A 28 -2.03 -4.81 -5.98
C VAL A 28 -1.31 -3.77 -5.11
N ALA A 29 -0.06 -4.05 -4.73
CA ALA A 29 0.76 -3.09 -3.99
C ALA A 29 1.08 -1.83 -4.82
N ALA A 30 1.40 -2.01 -6.11
CA ALA A 30 1.62 -0.90 -7.04
C ALA A 30 0.36 -0.06 -7.23
N GLU A 31 -0.81 -0.71 -7.37
CA GLU A 31 -2.11 -0.05 -7.42
C GLU A 31 -2.31 0.86 -6.20
N PHE A 32 -2.17 0.32 -4.98
CA PHE A 32 -2.30 1.14 -3.76
C PHE A 32 -1.33 2.31 -3.71
N GLY A 33 -0.13 2.15 -4.27
CA GLY A 33 0.86 3.21 -4.36
C GLY A 33 0.43 4.38 -5.24
N VAL A 34 0.06 4.08 -6.48
CA VAL A 34 -0.39 5.09 -7.47
C VAL A 34 -1.62 5.82 -6.97
N VAL A 35 -2.58 5.06 -6.45
CA VAL A 35 -3.85 5.51 -5.90
C VAL A 35 -3.64 6.44 -4.70
N MET A 36 -2.69 6.13 -3.81
CA MET A 36 -2.29 7.03 -2.71
C MET A 36 -1.65 8.33 -3.23
N LEU A 37 -0.69 8.22 -4.15
CA LEU A 37 -0.01 9.39 -4.73
C LEU A 37 -0.99 10.36 -5.40
N MET A 38 -1.99 9.83 -6.10
CA MET A 38 -3.04 10.66 -6.68
C MET A 38 -3.76 11.49 -5.62
N TYR A 39 -4.13 10.90 -4.47
CA TYR A 39 -4.83 11.64 -3.42
C TYR A 39 -3.95 12.70 -2.76
N LEU A 40 -2.69 12.37 -2.49
CA LEU A 40 -1.73 13.35 -1.96
C LEU A 40 -1.53 14.51 -2.94
N ARG A 41 -1.41 14.21 -4.24
CA ARG A 41 -1.29 15.22 -5.29
C ARG A 41 -2.51 16.13 -5.33
N HIS A 42 -3.72 15.58 -5.36
CA HIS A 42 -4.95 16.39 -5.36
C HIS A 42 -5.07 17.24 -4.08
N ALA A 43 -4.66 16.71 -2.93
CA ALA A 43 -4.68 17.46 -1.68
C ALA A 43 -3.69 18.65 -1.68
N ILE A 44 -2.51 18.50 -2.29
CA ILE A 44 -1.58 19.62 -2.48
C ILE A 44 -2.10 20.61 -3.53
N GLU A 45 -2.63 20.11 -4.66
CA GLU A 45 -3.18 20.97 -5.73
C GLU A 45 -4.37 21.81 -5.24
N ALA A 46 -5.12 21.31 -4.26
CA ALA A 46 -6.21 22.04 -3.61
C ALA A 46 -5.77 23.17 -2.68
N GLU A 47 -4.47 23.28 -2.34
CA GLU A 47 -3.91 24.34 -1.50
C GLU A 47 -2.93 25.21 -2.32
N PRO A 48 -3.40 26.31 -2.95
CA PRO A 48 -2.58 27.13 -3.84
C PRO A 48 -1.33 27.72 -3.18
N SER A 49 -1.37 27.91 -1.86
CA SER A 49 -0.23 28.45 -1.11
C SER A 49 0.98 27.52 -1.06
N LEU A 50 0.79 26.20 -1.27
CA LEU A 50 1.90 25.26 -1.38
C LEU A 50 2.66 25.38 -2.71
N ASN A 51 2.04 25.95 -3.75
CA ASN A 51 2.65 26.11 -5.07
C ASN A 51 3.49 27.38 -5.18
N ASN A 52 3.30 28.36 -4.30
CA ASN A 52 4.06 29.60 -4.30
C ASN A 52 5.20 29.54 -3.25
N PRO A 53 6.48 29.66 -3.66
CA PRO A 53 7.62 29.68 -2.73
C PRO A 53 7.56 30.75 -1.63
N GLN A 54 6.85 31.87 -1.85
CA GLN A 54 6.71 32.95 -0.88
C GLN A 54 5.66 32.69 0.20
N THR A 55 4.64 31.87 -0.10
CA THR A 55 3.53 31.55 0.84
C THR A 55 3.60 30.12 1.37
N PHE A 56 4.62 29.36 0.96
CA PHE A 56 4.87 27.99 1.39
C PHE A 56 5.04 27.90 2.91
N SER A 57 4.30 26.98 3.53
CA SER A 57 4.43 26.62 4.95
C SER A 57 4.44 25.11 5.09
N GLU A 58 5.39 24.59 5.88
CA GLU A 58 5.46 23.16 6.18
C GLU A 58 4.23 22.66 6.93
N GLN A 59 3.61 23.50 7.77
CA GLN A 59 2.39 23.14 8.51
C GLN A 59 1.21 22.91 7.56
N LYS A 60 1.07 23.75 6.53
CA LYS A 60 0.03 23.57 5.50
C LYS A 60 0.27 22.32 4.66
N LEU A 61 1.54 21.98 4.41
CA LEU A 61 1.89 20.74 3.72
C LEU A 61 1.45 19.54 4.56
N ASP A 62 1.71 19.57 5.86
CA ASP A 62 1.29 18.50 6.77
C ASP A 62 -0.22 18.34 6.84
N GLU A 63 -0.98 19.45 6.91
CA GLU A 63 -2.45 19.41 6.86
C GLU A 63 -2.97 18.82 5.55
N ALA A 64 -2.41 19.25 4.40
CA ALA A 64 -2.81 18.73 3.10
C ALA A 64 -2.52 17.22 2.98
N LEU A 65 -1.34 16.78 3.41
CA LEU A 65 -0.96 15.36 3.39
C LEU A 65 -1.82 14.53 4.34
N TYR A 66 -2.14 15.06 5.53
CA TYR A 66 -3.03 14.39 6.48
C TYR A 66 -4.43 14.22 5.89
N HIS A 67 -5.00 15.28 5.32
CA HIS A 67 -6.32 15.24 4.70
C HIS A 67 -6.35 14.23 3.54
N GLY A 68 -5.35 14.27 2.65
CA GLY A 68 -5.23 13.31 1.54
C GLY A 68 -5.07 11.85 2.01
N ALA A 69 -4.35 11.62 3.11
CA ALA A 69 -4.12 10.29 3.65
C ALA A 69 -5.34 9.70 4.35
N VAL A 70 -6.06 10.48 5.17
CA VAL A 70 -7.26 10.02 5.90
C VAL A 70 -8.37 9.58 4.94
N LEU A 71 -8.56 10.29 3.83
CA LEU A 71 -9.55 9.94 2.80
C LEU A 71 -9.32 8.54 2.20
N ARG A 72 -8.10 8.00 2.30
CA ARG A 72 -7.75 6.67 1.79
C ARG A 72 -7.96 5.54 2.79
N VAL A 73 -8.13 5.82 4.09
CA VAL A 73 -8.24 4.77 5.12
C VAL A 73 -9.46 3.88 4.88
N ARG A 74 -10.64 4.47 4.69
CA ARG A 74 -11.89 3.72 4.47
C ARG A 74 -11.86 2.89 3.16
N PRO A 75 -11.49 3.46 2.00
CA PRO A 75 -11.35 2.68 0.77
C PRO A 75 -10.31 1.57 0.87
N LYS A 76 -9.11 1.84 1.43
CA LYS A 76 -8.08 0.80 1.60
C LYS A 76 -8.59 -0.33 2.49
N ALA A 77 -9.17 0.00 3.65
CA ALA A 77 -9.69 -1.00 4.58
C ALA A 77 -10.74 -1.91 3.93
N MET A 78 -11.63 -1.36 3.10
CA MET A 78 -12.61 -2.14 2.34
C MET A 78 -11.93 -3.16 1.41
N THR A 79 -10.95 -2.72 0.62
CA THR A 79 -10.22 -3.62 -0.30
C THR A 79 -9.44 -4.69 0.46
N VAL A 80 -8.76 -4.33 1.56
CA VAL A 80 -8.06 -5.31 2.40
C VAL A 80 -9.02 -6.35 2.95
N ALA A 81 -10.16 -5.92 3.49
CA ALA A 81 -11.16 -6.81 4.07
C ALA A 81 -11.69 -7.80 3.02
N VAL A 82 -12.06 -7.32 1.84
CA VAL A 82 -12.60 -8.17 0.76
C VAL A 82 -11.55 -9.17 0.25
N ILE A 83 -10.30 -8.73 0.03
CA ILE A 83 -9.25 -9.63 -0.46
C ILE A 83 -8.92 -10.69 0.59
N ILE A 84 -8.76 -10.31 1.87
CA ILE A 84 -8.50 -11.29 2.92
C ILE A 84 -9.68 -12.26 3.03
N ALA A 85 -10.92 -11.75 3.14
CA ALA A 85 -12.11 -12.60 3.28
C ALA A 85 -12.32 -13.55 2.10
N GLY A 86 -12.05 -13.10 0.86
CA GLY A 86 -12.18 -13.92 -0.35
C GLY A 86 -11.09 -14.98 -0.50
N LEU A 87 -9.87 -14.70 -0.03
CA LEU A 87 -8.75 -15.64 -0.12
C LEU A 87 -8.63 -16.58 1.09
N LEU A 88 -9.23 -16.23 2.22
CA LEU A 88 -9.15 -17.01 3.45
C LEU A 88 -9.64 -18.46 3.29
N PRO A 89 -10.76 -18.74 2.59
CA PRO A 89 -11.21 -20.12 2.35
C PRO A 89 -10.26 -20.90 1.45
N ILE A 90 -9.57 -20.24 0.52
CA ILE A 90 -8.59 -20.86 -0.37
C ILE A 90 -7.33 -21.25 0.41
N LEU A 91 -6.97 -20.44 1.41
CA LEU A 91 -5.82 -20.69 2.27
C LEU A 91 -6.00 -21.93 3.16
N TRP A 92 -7.21 -22.12 3.70
CA TRP A 92 -7.55 -23.25 4.60
C TRP A 92 -8.31 -24.39 3.93
N GLY A 93 -8.56 -24.31 2.63
CA GLY A 93 -9.30 -25.32 1.90
C GLY A 93 -8.58 -26.67 1.98
N THR A 94 -9.34 -27.73 2.27
CA THR A 94 -8.85 -29.12 2.23
C THR A 94 -9.41 -29.83 1.01
N GLY A 95 -8.62 -30.68 0.35
CA GLY A 95 -9.05 -31.47 -0.81
C GLY A 95 -8.09 -31.38 -1.99
N ALA A 96 -8.45 -32.01 -3.10
CA ALA A 96 -7.61 -32.06 -4.30
C ALA A 96 -7.29 -30.64 -4.82
N GLY A 97 -6.01 -30.37 -5.10
CA GLY A 97 -5.53 -29.07 -5.62
C GLY A 97 -5.32 -27.97 -4.57
N SER A 98 -5.77 -28.17 -3.32
CA SER A 98 -5.59 -27.20 -2.23
C SER A 98 -4.11 -26.89 -1.94
N GLU A 99 -3.22 -27.86 -2.09
CA GLU A 99 -1.79 -27.70 -1.87
C GLU A 99 -1.15 -26.66 -2.78
N VAL A 100 -1.66 -26.49 -4.01
CA VAL A 100 -1.15 -25.49 -4.94
C VAL A 100 -1.82 -24.15 -4.68
N MET A 101 -3.15 -24.16 -4.50
CA MET A 101 -3.94 -22.94 -4.34
C MET A 101 -3.62 -22.18 -3.05
N SER A 102 -3.42 -22.88 -1.93
CA SER A 102 -3.00 -22.28 -0.65
C SER A 102 -1.64 -21.58 -0.76
N ARG A 103 -0.69 -22.17 -1.50
CA ARG A 103 0.64 -21.59 -1.75
C ARG A 103 0.58 -20.33 -2.63
N ILE A 104 -0.39 -20.24 -3.54
CA ILE A 104 -0.63 -19.02 -4.34
C ILE A 104 -1.27 -17.92 -3.46
N ALA A 105 -2.23 -18.29 -2.60
CA ALA A 105 -2.99 -17.35 -1.79
C ALA A 105 -2.20 -16.77 -0.60
N ALA A 106 -1.31 -17.55 0.03
CA ALA A 106 -0.57 -17.13 1.23
C ALA A 106 0.26 -15.84 1.02
N PRO A 107 1.08 -15.69 -0.04
CA PRO A 107 1.79 -14.44 -0.29
C PRO A 107 0.85 -13.22 -0.39
N MET A 108 -0.29 -13.38 -1.05
CA MET A 108 -1.26 -12.30 -1.22
C MET A 108 -1.87 -11.89 0.13
N ILE A 109 -2.34 -12.84 0.94
CA ILE A 109 -2.94 -12.53 2.25
C ILE A 109 -1.93 -11.84 3.17
N GLY A 110 -0.73 -12.40 3.32
CA GLY A 110 0.30 -11.80 4.17
C GLY A 110 0.74 -10.42 3.65
N GLY A 111 0.85 -10.30 2.32
CA GLY A 111 1.16 -9.04 1.67
C GLY A 111 0.10 -7.97 1.91
N MET A 112 -1.18 -8.34 1.84
CA MET A 112 -2.32 -7.44 2.03
C MET A 112 -2.47 -6.89 3.45
N ILE A 113 -1.87 -7.54 4.45
CA ILE A 113 -1.77 -6.97 5.79
C ILE A 113 -0.73 -5.85 5.81
N THR A 114 0.46 -6.12 5.27
CA THR A 114 1.61 -5.20 5.42
C THR A 114 1.66 -4.09 4.36
N ALA A 115 1.29 -4.34 3.11
CA ALA A 115 1.44 -3.38 2.02
C ALA A 115 0.54 -2.14 2.19
N PRO A 116 -0.76 -2.27 2.51
CA PRO A 116 -1.64 -1.11 2.71
C PRO A 116 -1.23 -0.29 3.93
N LEU A 117 -0.86 -0.95 5.04
CA LEU A 117 -0.34 -0.28 6.24
C LEU A 117 0.93 0.49 5.93
N LEU A 118 1.96 -0.17 5.38
CA LEU A 118 3.22 0.49 5.06
C LEU A 118 3.03 1.62 4.03
N SER A 119 2.19 1.42 3.01
CA SER A 119 1.93 2.45 2.00
C SER A 119 1.23 3.69 2.57
N LEU A 120 0.42 3.55 3.63
CA LEU A 120 -0.21 4.69 4.31
C LEU A 120 0.81 5.57 5.03
N PHE A 121 1.93 5.02 5.50
CA PHE A 121 2.97 5.78 6.21
C PHE A 121 4.10 6.21 5.28
N ILE A 122 4.63 5.28 4.49
CA ILE A 122 5.83 5.50 3.67
C ILE A 122 5.56 6.51 2.56
N ILE A 123 4.41 6.42 1.87
CA ILE A 123 4.16 7.28 0.71
C ILE A 123 4.01 8.75 1.12
N PRO A 124 3.19 9.13 2.13
CA PRO A 124 3.14 10.52 2.58
C PRO A 124 4.48 11.04 3.09
N ALA A 125 5.22 10.24 3.86
CA ALA A 125 6.52 10.64 4.38
C ALA A 125 7.55 10.89 3.26
N ALA A 126 7.64 9.97 2.29
CA ALA A 126 8.51 10.12 1.13
C ALA A 126 8.08 11.31 0.26
N TYR A 127 6.77 11.50 0.06
CA TYR A 127 6.24 12.61 -0.73
C TYR A 127 6.51 13.97 -0.08
N LYS A 128 6.36 14.09 1.24
CA LYS A 128 6.75 15.26 2.03
C LYS A 128 8.23 15.58 1.82
N LEU A 129 9.12 14.60 1.98
CA LEU A 129 10.56 14.78 1.85
C LEU A 129 10.95 15.27 0.45
N MET A 130 10.39 14.65 -0.59
CA MET A 130 10.62 15.07 -1.98
C MET A 130 10.13 16.50 -2.24
N TRP A 131 8.98 16.87 -1.68
CA TRP A 131 8.42 18.21 -1.84
C TRP A 131 9.29 19.28 -1.15
N LEU A 132 9.72 19.02 0.09
CA LEU A 132 10.63 19.90 0.83
C LEU A 132 11.95 20.09 0.10
N HIS A 133 12.51 19.02 -0.48
CA HIS A 133 13.74 19.10 -1.26
C HIS A 133 13.56 20.00 -2.51
N ARG A 134 12.46 19.85 -3.24
CA ARG A 134 12.14 20.68 -4.42
C ARG A 134 12.03 22.17 -4.07
N HIS A 135 11.43 22.51 -2.92
CA HIS A 135 11.31 23.91 -2.48
C HIS A 135 12.64 24.47 -1.94
N ARG A 136 13.49 23.66 -1.32
CA ARG A 136 14.82 24.10 -0.87
C ARG A 136 15.75 24.44 -2.05
N VAL A 137 15.68 23.68 -3.15
CA VAL A 137 16.51 23.92 -4.36
C VAL A 137 16.04 25.14 -5.17
N ARG A 138 14.78 25.58 -4.99
CA ARG A 138 14.22 26.76 -5.67
C ARG A 138 14.45 28.09 -4.95
N LYS A 139 14.93 28.08 -3.70
CA LYS A 139 15.35 29.27 -2.95
C LYS A 139 16.80 29.59 -3.26
#